data_AF-A0ABD3SDN0-F1
#
_entry.id   AF-A0ABD3SDN0-F1
#
_cell.length_a   1.000
_cell.length_b   1.000
_cell.length_c   1.000
_cell.angle_alpha   90.00
_cell.angle_beta   90.00
_cell.angle_gamma   90.00
#
_symmetry.space_group_name_H-M   'P 1'
#
loop_
_entity.id
_entity.type
_entity.pdbx_description
1 polymer ?
#
loop_
_entity_poly.entity_id
_entity_poly.type
_entity_poly.pdbx_seq_one_letter_code
_entity_poly.pdbx_strand_id
1 'polypeptide(L)'
;MRRKTQTFLPSPGRDISPDDERALMEQLGYVPPNVCCVSARSGGENGDGDHSTTTVVDTSIGGAGRPIAIKSYPLLVQLHDYIVDANVLDDTDDDDLAHRIPFPTLYWLSCPHVSRAISELERGGYVRIFQRRLEDDDSGLLGAGWWACHGAYADERWDALSARDREWLLREDALLGGGGGGEDHKRRRSMMEMIRTSGVAGTDHNSWGGTRSGGGGGGGGGTASVPSVKCLHSHYAHYRSQLSRCNAGDDNDDDENVVLNMVGKWTHELLLECFPEILL
;
A
#
# COMPACT_ATOMS: atom_id res chain seq x y z
N MET A 1 17.00 27.85 2.87
CA MET A 1 16.35 27.31 1.66
C MET A 1 14.92 26.92 2.01
N ARG A 2 13.90 27.64 1.54
CA ARG A 2 12.50 27.18 1.63
C ARG A 2 12.37 25.98 0.69
N ARG A 3 11.98 24.80 1.18
CA ARG A 3 11.53 23.71 0.30
C ARG A 3 10.37 24.27 -0.52
N LYS A 4 10.41 24.12 -1.84
CA LYS A 4 9.26 24.45 -2.70
C LYS A 4 8.08 23.59 -2.23
N THR A 5 6.93 24.23 -1.98
CA THR A 5 5.72 23.53 -1.57
C THR A 5 5.18 22.78 -2.77
N GLN A 6 5.30 21.45 -2.79
CA GLN A 6 4.71 20.63 -3.84
C GLN A 6 3.21 20.50 -3.57
N THR A 7 2.39 20.81 -4.58
CA THR A 7 0.94 20.67 -4.50
C THR A 7 0.52 19.41 -5.24
N PHE A 8 -0.32 18.59 -4.61
CA PHE A 8 -0.85 17.36 -5.18
C PHE A 8 -2.37 17.46 -5.27
N LEU A 9 -2.95 16.90 -6.33
CA LEU A 9 -4.40 16.72 -6.40
C LEU A 9 -4.84 15.66 -5.37
N PRO A 10 -6.05 15.81 -4.81
CA PRO A 10 -6.63 14.76 -3.99
C PRO A 10 -6.83 13.49 -4.83
N SER A 11 -6.75 12.33 -4.17
CA SER A 11 -7.04 11.03 -4.75
C SER A 11 -8.46 10.98 -5.34
N PRO A 12 -8.64 10.41 -6.54
CA PRO A 12 -9.95 9.97 -7.00
C PRO A 12 -10.57 9.01 -5.99
N GLY A 13 -11.87 9.14 -5.73
CA GLY A 13 -12.57 8.29 -4.76
C GLY A 13 -12.15 8.50 -3.31
N ARG A 14 -11.58 9.66 -2.97
CA ARG A 14 -11.34 10.07 -1.58
C ARG A 14 -12.65 10.09 -0.81
N ASP A 15 -12.77 9.21 0.17
CA ASP A 15 -13.91 9.06 1.07
C ASP A 15 -13.39 9.06 2.51
N ILE A 16 -12.90 10.22 2.93
CA ILE A 16 -12.36 10.43 4.27
C ILE A 16 -13.26 11.40 5.03
N SER A 17 -13.72 10.98 6.21
CA SER A 17 -14.56 11.83 7.05
C SER A 17 -13.75 13.01 7.64
N PRO A 18 -14.39 14.13 8.01
CA PRO A 18 -13.71 15.22 8.70
C PRO A 18 -13.02 14.79 10.02
N ASP A 19 -13.55 13.76 10.67
CA ASP A 19 -12.98 13.20 11.89
C ASP A 19 -11.70 12.41 11.60
N ASP A 20 -11.66 11.70 10.48
CA ASP A 20 -10.49 10.95 10.02
C ASP A 20 -9.38 11.89 9.55
N GLU A 21 -9.74 12.97 8.84
CA GLU A 21 -8.78 14.00 8.47
C GLU A 21 -8.15 14.64 9.71
N ARG A 22 -8.95 14.96 10.72
CA ARG A 22 -8.44 15.50 11.99
C ARG A 22 -7.55 14.49 12.71
N ALA A 23 -7.97 13.23 12.82
CA ALA A 23 -7.19 12.18 13.46
C ALA A 23 -5.83 11.96 12.76
N LEU A 24 -5.82 11.93 11.42
CA LEU A 24 -4.57 11.84 10.66
C LEU A 24 -3.70 13.09 10.83
N MET A 25 -4.30 14.29 10.81
CA MET A 25 -3.58 15.55 11.06
C MET A 25 -2.93 15.56 12.46
N GLU A 26 -3.64 15.11 13.49
CA GLU A 26 -3.12 14.99 14.85
C GLU A 26 -1.98 13.96 14.96
N GLN A 27 -2.12 12.80 14.31
CA GLN A 27 -1.11 11.73 14.36
C GLN A 27 0.14 12.04 13.55
N LEU A 28 -0.02 12.60 12.36
CA LEU A 28 1.04 12.74 11.36
C LEU A 28 1.53 14.18 11.19
N GLY A 29 0.76 15.17 11.64
CA GLY A 29 0.99 16.59 11.37
C GLY A 29 0.59 17.04 9.95
N TYR A 30 0.01 16.14 9.14
CA TYR A 30 -0.53 16.40 7.81
C TYR A 30 -1.52 15.30 7.42
N VAL A 31 -2.36 15.57 6.42
CA VAL A 31 -3.19 14.54 5.78
C VAL A 31 -2.53 14.13 4.46
N PRO A 32 -2.16 12.85 4.25
CA PRO A 32 -1.53 12.42 3.01
C PRO A 32 -2.40 12.78 1.79
N PRO A 33 -1.83 13.37 0.73
CA PRO A 33 -2.63 13.87 -0.39
C PRO A 33 -3.36 12.76 -1.16
N ASN A 34 -2.77 11.56 -1.19
CA ASN A 34 -3.34 10.38 -1.81
C ASN A 34 -4.13 9.49 -0.85
N VAL A 35 -4.50 9.93 0.35
CA VAL A 35 -5.36 9.11 1.23
C VAL A 35 -6.72 8.89 0.58
N CYS A 36 -7.16 7.65 0.45
CA CYS A 36 -8.52 7.31 0.06
C CYS A 36 -9.43 7.25 1.29
N CYS A 37 -9.03 6.47 2.31
CA CYS A 37 -9.76 6.30 3.57
C CYS A 37 -8.84 5.77 4.68
N VAL A 38 -9.32 5.82 5.93
CA VAL A 38 -8.74 5.05 7.05
C VAL A 38 -9.20 3.60 6.92
N SER A 39 -8.25 2.68 6.73
CA SER A 39 -8.54 1.28 6.43
C SER A 39 -8.44 0.34 7.62
N ALA A 40 -7.84 0.79 8.73
CA ALA A 40 -7.80 0.04 9.99
C ALA A 40 -7.63 0.96 11.21
N ARG A 41 -8.19 0.56 12.35
CA ARG A 41 -8.13 1.30 13.63
C ARG A 41 -7.66 0.43 14.79
N SER A 42 -7.27 1.07 15.90
CA SER A 42 -6.85 0.36 17.13
C SER A 42 -7.97 -0.35 17.86
N GLY A 43 -9.20 0.19 17.85
CA GLY A 43 -10.33 -0.42 18.53
C GLY A 43 -10.75 -1.73 17.86
N GLY A 44 -10.71 -2.83 18.61
CA GLY A 44 -11.54 -4.00 18.33
C GLY A 44 -12.96 -3.68 18.81
N GLU A 45 -13.96 -4.16 18.07
CA GLU A 45 -15.38 -3.93 18.32
C GLU A 45 -15.74 -4.02 19.82
N ASN A 46 -16.28 -2.92 20.37
CA ASN A 46 -17.52 -2.86 21.15
C ASN A 46 -17.70 -1.44 21.66
N GLY A 47 -18.63 -0.70 21.07
CA GLY A 47 -19.15 0.56 21.58
C GLY A 47 -19.99 0.42 22.85
N ASP A 48 -19.64 -0.51 23.74
CA ASP A 48 -20.27 -0.73 25.04
C ASP A 48 -19.19 -1.27 26.00
N GLY A 49 -18.58 -0.38 26.79
CA GLY A 49 -17.53 -0.79 27.73
C GLY A 49 -16.77 0.38 28.32
N ASP A 50 -17.36 0.97 29.35
CA ASP A 50 -16.66 1.79 30.35
C ASP A 50 -15.37 1.10 30.86
N HIS A 51 -14.34 1.91 31.10
CA HIS A 51 -12.98 1.62 31.60
C HIS A 51 -11.90 1.20 30.59
N SER A 52 -11.44 2.17 29.80
CA SER A 52 -10.07 2.17 29.25
C SER A 52 -9.06 2.40 30.38
N THR A 53 -8.26 1.37 30.70
CA THR A 53 -7.06 1.46 31.55
C THR A 53 -5.81 1.80 30.73
N THR A 54 -5.97 2.23 29.48
CA THR A 54 -4.87 2.64 28.60
C THR A 54 -4.43 4.06 28.93
N THR A 55 -3.15 4.27 29.19
CA THR A 55 -2.53 5.60 29.41
C THR A 55 -2.36 6.41 28.11
N VAL A 56 -2.82 5.87 26.98
CA VAL A 56 -2.76 6.52 25.67
C VAL A 56 -4.19 6.93 25.30
N VAL A 57 -4.43 8.24 25.34
CA VAL A 57 -5.73 8.86 25.07
C VAL A 57 -6.19 8.48 23.65
N ASP A 58 -7.36 7.86 23.53
CA ASP A 58 -8.09 7.78 22.27
C ASP A 58 -8.49 9.20 21.86
N THR A 59 -7.87 9.72 20.79
CA THR A 59 -8.14 11.07 20.28
C THR A 59 -9.28 11.11 19.27
N SER A 60 -9.90 9.97 18.95
CA SER A 60 -11.07 9.95 18.08
C SER A 60 -12.31 10.45 18.84
N ILE A 61 -13.11 11.31 18.19
CA ILE A 61 -14.42 11.68 18.72
C ILE A 61 -15.29 10.41 18.64
N GLY A 62 -15.85 9.98 19.78
CA GLY A 62 -16.82 8.88 19.81
C GLY A 62 -16.25 7.46 20.00
N GLY A 63 -14.98 7.29 20.35
CA GLY A 63 -14.44 5.96 20.71
C GLY A 63 -14.14 5.04 19.53
N ALA A 64 -13.99 5.59 18.31
CA ALA A 64 -13.72 4.81 17.11
C ALA A 64 -12.29 4.19 17.10
N GLY A 65 -11.41 4.66 17.98
CA GLY A 65 -10.01 4.29 18.00
C GLY A 65 -9.17 5.02 16.95
N ARG A 66 -7.85 5.03 17.18
CA ARG A 66 -6.90 5.77 16.35
C ARG A 66 -6.66 5.08 14.99
N PRO A 67 -6.45 5.84 13.89
CA PRO A 67 -6.03 5.26 12.62
C PRO A 67 -4.73 4.48 12.77
N ILE A 68 -4.72 3.22 12.34
CA ILE A 68 -3.54 2.36 12.27
C ILE A 68 -3.01 2.30 10.85
N ALA A 69 -3.90 2.11 9.88
CA ALA A 69 -3.56 2.07 8.47
C ALA A 69 -4.52 2.92 7.66
N ILE A 70 -4.02 3.45 6.54
CA ILE A 70 -4.82 4.08 5.51
C ILE A 70 -4.70 3.28 4.21
N LYS A 71 -5.76 3.33 3.39
CA LYS A 71 -5.69 2.98 1.97
C LYS A 71 -5.30 4.24 1.20
N SER A 72 -4.29 4.13 0.35
CA SER A 72 -3.78 5.21 -0.49
C SER A 72 -4.20 4.99 -1.95
N TYR A 73 -4.20 6.05 -2.73
CA TYR A 73 -4.41 5.96 -4.17
C TYR A 73 -3.10 5.61 -4.89
N PRO A 74 -3.11 4.70 -5.88
CA PRO A 74 -1.88 4.19 -6.52
C PRO A 74 -1.10 5.21 -7.36
N LEU A 75 -1.69 6.35 -7.74
CA LEU A 75 -1.04 7.40 -8.53
C LEU A 75 -1.10 8.76 -7.82
N LEU A 76 0.05 9.31 -7.46
CA LEU A 76 0.15 10.70 -7.04
C LEU A 76 0.11 11.61 -8.27
N VAL A 77 -0.75 12.62 -8.25
CA VAL A 77 -0.81 13.63 -9.31
C VAL A 77 -0.28 14.95 -8.76
N GLN A 78 0.97 15.27 -9.12
CA GLN A 78 1.64 16.49 -8.72
C GLN A 78 1.35 17.61 -9.72
N LEU A 79 0.90 18.76 -9.22
CA LEU A 79 0.71 19.97 -10.02
C LEU A 79 2.05 20.71 -10.15
N HIS A 80 2.36 21.18 -11.36
CA HIS A 80 3.52 22.06 -11.56
C HIS A 80 3.23 23.47 -11.02
N ASP A 81 4.20 24.06 -10.32
CA ASP A 81 4.11 25.44 -9.79
C ASP A 81 3.97 26.52 -10.88
N TYR A 82 4.18 26.16 -12.15
CA TYR A 82 3.98 27.04 -13.31
C TYR A 82 2.59 26.78 -13.90
N ILE A 83 1.58 27.51 -13.44
CA ILE A 83 0.50 28.15 -14.23
C ILE A 83 -0.51 28.73 -13.25
N VAL A 84 -0.46 30.05 -13.11
CA VAL A 84 -1.64 30.91 -13.01
C VAL A 84 -1.25 32.27 -13.59
N ASP A 85 -1.00 32.30 -14.90
CA ASP A 85 -1.45 33.44 -15.70
C ASP A 85 -2.74 32.97 -16.37
N ALA A 86 -3.87 33.54 -15.95
CA ALA A 86 -5.24 33.12 -16.30
C ALA A 86 -5.61 33.31 -17.79
N ASN A 87 -4.63 33.54 -18.66
CA ASN A 87 -4.82 33.90 -20.07
C ASN A 87 -4.33 32.82 -21.06
N VAL A 88 -3.91 31.62 -20.61
CA VAL A 88 -3.39 30.52 -21.46
C VAL A 88 -4.13 29.20 -21.20
N LEU A 89 -5.46 29.25 -21.02
CA LEU A 89 -6.28 28.07 -20.72
C LEU A 89 -7.16 27.60 -21.91
N ASP A 90 -6.93 28.09 -23.12
CA ASP A 90 -7.82 27.79 -24.25
C ASP A 90 -7.38 26.56 -25.08
N ASP A 91 -6.12 26.09 -24.95
CA ASP A 91 -5.58 25.04 -25.85
C ASP A 91 -4.65 24.00 -25.17
N THR A 92 -4.48 24.02 -23.84
CA THR A 92 -3.66 23.01 -23.15
C THR A 92 -4.55 21.92 -22.56
N ASP A 93 -4.39 20.69 -23.05
CA ASP A 93 -5.00 19.51 -22.42
C ASP A 93 -4.56 19.45 -20.94
N ASP A 94 -5.53 19.34 -20.03
CA ASP A 94 -5.37 19.23 -18.55
C ASP A 94 -4.34 18.15 -18.14
N ASP A 95 -4.05 17.21 -19.05
CA ASP A 95 -3.08 16.13 -18.89
C ASP A 95 -1.60 16.57 -18.92
N ASP A 96 -1.26 17.67 -19.61
CA ASP A 96 0.13 18.15 -19.77
C ASP A 96 0.65 18.89 -18.53
N LEU A 97 -0.24 19.29 -17.61
CA LEU A 97 0.10 20.05 -16.41
C LEU A 97 0.38 19.15 -15.19
N ALA A 98 0.04 17.88 -15.28
CA ALA A 98 -0.03 16.94 -14.18
C ALA A 98 1.11 15.89 -14.23
N HIS A 99 2.08 15.99 -13.33
CA HIS A 99 3.11 14.97 -13.18
C HIS A 99 2.59 13.80 -12.33
N ARG A 100 2.32 12.67 -12.99
CA ARG A 100 1.87 11.43 -12.34
C ARG A 100 3.03 10.56 -11.89
N ILE A 101 2.96 10.08 -10.66
CA ILE A 101 3.99 9.26 -10.01
C ILE A 101 3.32 8.06 -9.35
N PRO A 102 3.75 6.81 -9.64
CA PRO A 102 3.18 5.64 -8.99
C PRO A 102 3.61 5.60 -7.52
N PHE A 103 2.65 5.38 -6.63
CA PHE A 103 2.90 5.26 -5.21
C PHE A 103 3.22 3.81 -4.83
N PRO A 104 4.28 3.54 -4.04
CA PRO A 104 4.84 2.20 -3.91
C PRO A 104 4.01 1.24 -3.06
N THR A 105 3.01 1.72 -2.32
CA THR A 105 2.14 0.88 -1.48
C THR A 105 0.70 1.37 -1.45
N LEU A 106 -0.27 0.47 -1.64
CA LEU A 106 -1.71 0.71 -1.50
C LEU A 106 -2.14 0.90 -0.03
N TYR A 107 -1.45 0.25 0.91
CA TYR A 107 -1.73 0.38 2.34
C TYR A 107 -0.51 0.95 3.06
N TRP A 108 -0.75 2.00 3.85
CA TRP A 108 0.31 2.69 4.58
C TRP A 108 -0.02 2.75 6.07
N LEU A 109 1.01 2.51 6.89
CA LEU A 109 0.89 2.56 8.34
C LEU A 109 0.89 4.02 8.81
N SER A 110 -0.19 4.48 9.43
CA SER A 110 -0.34 5.85 9.91
C SER A 110 -0.03 6.01 11.39
N CYS A 111 -0.17 4.94 12.20
CA CYS A 111 0.02 5.05 13.64
C CYS A 111 1.52 5.14 14.02
N PRO A 112 1.99 6.26 14.61
CA PRO A 112 3.42 6.45 14.94
C PRO A 112 3.93 5.49 16.02
N HIS A 113 3.07 5.08 16.96
CA HIS A 113 3.44 4.14 18.02
C HIS A 113 3.68 2.74 17.47
N VAL A 114 2.75 2.25 16.65
CA VAL A 114 2.90 0.96 15.96
C VAL A 114 4.11 1.02 15.01
N SER A 115 4.28 2.13 14.28
CA SER A 115 5.43 2.30 13.38
C SER A 115 6.76 2.18 14.13
N ARG A 116 6.87 2.78 15.32
CA ARG A 116 8.06 2.67 16.17
C ARG A 116 8.28 1.23 16.63
N ALA A 117 7.24 0.56 17.13
CA ALA A 117 7.32 -0.81 17.59
C ALA A 117 7.78 -1.76 16.47
N ILE A 118 7.22 -1.61 15.27
CA ILE A 118 7.65 -2.37 14.09
C ILE A 118 9.10 -2.06 13.74
N SER A 119 9.54 -0.80 13.78
CA SER A 119 10.95 -0.46 13.54
C SER A 119 11.90 -1.13 14.55
N GLU A 120 11.48 -1.33 15.80
CA GLU A 120 12.25 -2.10 16.79
C GLU A 120 12.33 -3.58 16.41
N LEU A 121 11.24 -4.18 15.94
CA LEU A 121 11.24 -5.55 15.41
C LEU A 121 12.17 -5.67 14.18
N GLU A 122 12.09 -4.73 13.23
CA GLU A 122 12.97 -4.72 12.05
C GLU A 122 14.45 -4.61 12.45
N ARG A 123 14.77 -3.75 13.43
CA ARG A 123 16.12 -3.62 14.01
C ARG A 123 16.58 -4.91 14.70
N GLY A 124 15.64 -5.68 15.26
CA GLY A 124 15.88 -7.03 15.79
C GLY A 124 16.12 -8.11 14.71
N GLY A 125 16.00 -7.77 13.42
CA GLY A 125 16.26 -8.69 12.31
C GLY A 125 15.05 -9.52 11.87
N TYR A 126 13.84 -9.20 12.34
CA TYR A 126 12.64 -10.00 12.07
C TYR A 126 12.28 -10.10 10.58
N VAL A 127 12.64 -9.11 9.75
CA VAL A 127 12.51 -9.20 8.28
C VAL A 127 13.22 -10.45 7.75
N ARG A 128 14.47 -10.67 8.16
CA ARG A 128 15.27 -11.83 7.71
C ARG A 128 14.77 -13.13 8.32
N ILE A 129 14.28 -13.09 9.56
CA ILE A 129 13.71 -14.26 10.23
C ILE A 129 12.45 -14.72 9.48
N PHE A 130 11.56 -13.80 9.12
CA PHE A 130 10.35 -14.11 8.36
C PHE A 130 10.65 -14.54 6.93
N GLN A 131 11.62 -13.90 6.26
CA GLN A 131 12.10 -14.35 4.96
C GLN A 131 12.56 -15.81 5.02
N ARG A 132 13.42 -16.15 5.99
CA ARG A 132 13.89 -17.53 6.16
C ARG A 132 12.76 -18.50 6.45
N ARG A 133 11.78 -18.09 7.27
CA ARG A 133 10.59 -18.91 7.56
C ARG A 133 9.79 -19.25 6.30
N LEU A 134 9.73 -18.34 5.32
CA LEU A 134 9.11 -18.59 4.01
C LEU A 134 9.97 -19.53 3.14
N GLU A 135 11.29 -19.37 3.17
CA GLU A 135 12.24 -20.14 2.37
C GLU A 135 12.43 -21.58 2.88
N ASP A 136 12.38 -21.78 4.20
CA ASP A 136 12.59 -23.06 4.87
C ASP A 136 11.30 -23.93 4.91
N ASP A 137 10.20 -23.47 4.29
CA ASP A 137 8.95 -24.23 4.24
C ASP A 137 8.97 -25.33 3.18
N ASP A 138 9.37 -26.53 3.61
CA ASP A 138 9.39 -27.73 2.76
C ASP A 138 8.01 -28.09 2.19
N SER A 139 6.91 -27.66 2.83
CA SER A 139 5.55 -27.94 2.34
C SER A 139 5.17 -27.12 1.11
N GLY A 140 5.84 -25.98 0.89
CA GLY A 140 5.53 -25.00 -0.16
C GLY A 140 4.23 -24.22 0.06
N LEU A 141 3.50 -24.47 1.15
CA LEU A 141 2.23 -23.82 1.44
C LEU A 141 2.41 -22.34 1.81
N LEU A 142 3.45 -22.01 2.57
CA LEU A 142 3.79 -20.62 2.91
C LEU A 142 4.21 -19.86 1.67
N GLY A 143 5.05 -20.48 0.82
CA GLY A 143 5.44 -19.90 -0.45
C GLY A 143 4.23 -19.61 -1.35
N ALA A 144 3.34 -20.59 -1.54
CA ALA A 144 2.14 -20.44 -2.37
C ALA A 144 1.17 -19.36 -1.84
N GLY A 145 0.92 -19.34 -0.52
CA GLY A 145 0.08 -18.32 0.09
C GLY A 145 0.70 -16.92 -0.01
N TRP A 146 2.01 -16.81 0.14
CA TRP A 146 2.73 -15.55 0.03
C TRP A 146 2.64 -15.00 -1.39
N TRP A 147 2.79 -15.89 -2.36
CA TRP A 147 2.59 -15.61 -3.78
C TRP A 147 1.18 -15.09 -4.09
N ALA A 148 0.15 -15.83 -3.66
CA ALA A 148 -1.23 -15.45 -3.87
C ALA A 148 -1.57 -14.11 -3.20
N CYS A 149 -1.03 -13.84 -2.00
CA CYS A 149 -1.21 -12.57 -1.31
C CYS A 149 -0.62 -11.39 -2.10
N HIS A 150 0.57 -11.53 -2.70
CA HIS A 150 1.17 -10.47 -3.52
C HIS A 150 0.40 -10.24 -4.83
N GLY A 151 -0.11 -11.31 -5.45
CA GLY A 151 -0.97 -11.24 -6.64
C GLY A 151 -2.29 -10.51 -6.36
N ALA A 152 -3.04 -10.97 -5.35
CA ALA A 152 -4.30 -10.36 -4.95
C ALA A 152 -4.13 -8.87 -4.59
N TYR A 153 -3.02 -8.52 -3.95
CA TYR A 153 -2.71 -7.12 -3.63
C TYR A 153 -2.41 -6.29 -4.89
N ALA A 154 -1.73 -6.85 -5.89
CA ALA A 154 -1.44 -6.15 -7.15
C ALA A 154 -2.72 -5.93 -7.97
N ASP A 155 -3.60 -6.93 -7.99
CA ASP A 155 -4.95 -6.82 -8.58
C ASP A 155 -5.76 -5.73 -7.88
N GLU A 156 -5.81 -5.74 -6.54
CA GLU A 156 -6.50 -4.71 -5.76
C GLU A 156 -5.94 -3.31 -6.04
N ARG A 157 -4.61 -3.20 -6.18
CA ARG A 157 -3.96 -1.93 -6.51
C ARG A 157 -4.36 -1.44 -7.90
N TRP A 158 -4.47 -2.32 -8.89
CA TRP A 158 -4.94 -1.95 -10.22
C TRP A 158 -6.42 -1.54 -10.23
N ASP A 159 -7.26 -2.25 -9.46
CA ASP A 159 -8.69 -1.99 -9.37
C ASP A 159 -9.01 -0.67 -8.65
N ALA A 160 -8.15 -0.27 -7.72
CA ALA A 160 -8.27 1.01 -7.02
C ALA A 160 -8.10 2.25 -7.92
N LEU A 161 -7.53 2.11 -9.12
CA LEU A 161 -7.39 3.23 -10.06
C LEU A 161 -8.74 3.73 -10.59
N SER A 162 -8.84 5.02 -10.85
CA SER A 162 -9.96 5.60 -11.58
C SER A 162 -9.98 5.11 -13.04
N ALA A 163 -11.16 5.12 -13.67
CA ALA A 163 -11.28 4.79 -15.09
C ALA A 163 -10.39 5.70 -15.97
N ARG A 164 -10.36 7.01 -15.66
CA ARG A 164 -9.53 8.01 -16.34
C ARG A 164 -8.04 7.68 -16.25
N ASP A 165 -7.55 7.33 -15.06
CA ASP A 165 -6.12 7.03 -14.89
C ASP A 165 -5.73 5.67 -15.48
N ARG A 166 -6.62 4.67 -15.42
CA ARG A 166 -6.41 3.40 -16.14
C ARG A 166 -6.32 3.62 -17.64
N GLU A 167 -7.22 4.40 -18.21
CA GLU A 167 -7.20 4.74 -19.63
C GLU A 167 -5.90 5.48 -20.01
N TRP A 168 -5.46 6.43 -19.18
CA TRP A 168 -4.20 7.15 -19.39
C TRP A 168 -2.98 6.23 -19.38
N LEU A 169 -2.90 5.28 -18.44
CA LEU A 169 -1.81 4.29 -18.39
C LEU A 169 -1.83 3.33 -19.60
N LEU A 170 -3.01 3.01 -20.11
CA LEU A 170 -3.22 2.08 -21.23
C LEU A 170 -3.11 2.76 -22.60
N ARG A 171 -3.10 4.09 -22.66
CA ARG A 171 -3.03 4.86 -23.91
C ARG A 171 -1.77 4.48 -24.68
N GLU A 172 -1.95 3.82 -25.81
CA GLU A 172 -0.89 3.63 -26.80
C GLU A 172 -0.68 4.95 -27.53
N ASP A 173 0.52 5.52 -27.44
CA ASP A 173 0.86 6.67 -28.27
C ASP A 173 0.90 6.19 -29.73
N ALA A 174 -0.17 6.45 -30.47
CA ALA A 174 -0.19 6.26 -31.91
C ALA A 174 1.04 6.98 -32.48
N LEU A 175 1.71 6.33 -33.43
CA LEU A 175 2.98 6.67 -34.09
C LEU A 175 3.02 8.09 -34.72
N LEU A 176 2.85 9.15 -33.94
CA LEU A 176 3.12 10.51 -34.34
C LEU A 176 4.64 10.66 -34.29
N GLY A 177 5.26 10.64 -35.47
CA GLY A 177 6.70 10.63 -35.71
C GLY A 177 7.47 11.88 -35.25
N GLY A 178 7.32 12.27 -33.98
CA GLY A 178 8.15 13.25 -33.29
C GLY A 178 8.90 12.57 -32.15
N GLY A 179 10.22 12.74 -32.09
CA GLY A 179 11.13 11.98 -31.20
C GLY A 179 10.90 12.06 -29.68
N GLY A 180 9.90 12.81 -29.20
CA GLY A 180 9.55 12.93 -27.78
C GLY A 180 8.54 11.89 -27.26
N GLY A 181 7.63 11.37 -28.09
CA GLY A 181 6.56 10.46 -27.65
C GLY A 181 7.06 9.10 -27.14
N GLY A 182 8.28 8.70 -27.54
CA GLY A 182 8.87 7.43 -27.11
C GLY A 182 9.28 7.37 -25.64
N GLU A 183 9.64 8.51 -25.03
CA GLU A 183 10.10 8.56 -23.63
C GLU A 183 8.91 8.55 -22.66
N ASP A 184 7.88 9.35 -22.93
CA ASP A 184 6.65 9.36 -22.13
C ASP A 184 5.91 8.03 -22.22
N HIS A 185 5.81 7.41 -23.41
CA HIS A 185 5.24 6.08 -23.56
C HIS A 185 5.99 5.01 -22.72
N LYS A 186 7.33 5.04 -22.73
CA LYS A 186 8.14 4.14 -21.88
C LYS A 186 7.90 4.40 -20.40
N ARG A 187 7.80 5.67 -20.00
CA ARG A 187 7.49 6.07 -18.62
C ARG A 187 6.14 5.51 -18.20
N ARG A 188 5.09 5.73 -18.99
CA ARG A 188 3.72 5.24 -18.71
C ARG A 188 3.67 3.71 -18.65
N ARG A 189 4.34 3.02 -19.58
CA ARG A 189 4.44 1.55 -19.55
C ARG A 189 5.11 1.06 -18.26
N SER A 190 6.22 1.68 -17.84
CA SER A 190 6.91 1.33 -16.60
C SER A 190 6.03 1.57 -15.36
N MET A 191 5.32 2.70 -15.31
CA MET A 191 4.37 2.98 -14.22
C MET A 191 3.22 1.96 -14.18
N MET A 192 2.66 1.62 -15.33
CA MET A 192 1.61 0.61 -15.46
C MET A 192 2.10 -0.76 -14.99
N GLU A 193 3.28 -1.19 -15.44
CA GLU A 193 3.88 -2.47 -15.02
C GLU A 193 4.07 -2.50 -13.51
N MET A 194 4.68 -1.46 -12.93
CA MET A 194 4.86 -1.35 -11.48
C MET A 194 3.53 -1.49 -10.72
N ILE A 195 2.47 -0.81 -11.15
CA ILE A 195 1.16 -0.89 -10.47
C ILE A 195 0.55 -2.28 -10.59
N ARG A 196 0.66 -2.93 -11.75
CA ARG A 196 0.04 -4.24 -12.02
C ARG A 196 0.79 -5.43 -11.42
N THR A 197 2.10 -5.30 -11.22
CA THR A 197 2.95 -6.46 -10.94
C THR A 197 3.71 -6.35 -9.62
N SER A 198 3.73 -5.18 -8.99
CA SER A 198 4.36 -5.08 -7.68
C SER A 198 3.35 -5.37 -6.58
N GLY A 199 3.67 -6.36 -5.76
CA GLY A 199 2.87 -6.68 -4.59
C GLY A 199 3.16 -5.74 -3.43
N VAL A 200 2.90 -6.20 -2.21
CA VAL A 200 3.08 -5.39 -0.99
C VAL A 200 4.50 -4.83 -0.91
N ALA A 201 4.64 -3.56 -0.49
CA ALA A 201 5.91 -2.82 -0.42
C ALA A 201 6.67 -2.68 -1.75
N GLY A 202 6.00 -2.87 -2.89
CA GLY A 202 6.62 -2.75 -4.21
C GLY A 202 7.47 -3.97 -4.59
N THR A 203 7.27 -5.12 -3.93
CA THR A 203 7.98 -6.36 -4.25
C THR A 203 7.55 -6.90 -5.61
N ASP A 204 8.50 -7.06 -6.53
CA ASP A 204 8.29 -7.80 -7.77
C ASP A 204 8.04 -9.27 -7.47
N HIS A 205 6.95 -9.78 -8.03
CA HIS A 205 6.45 -11.11 -7.82
C HIS A 205 6.20 -11.82 -9.20
N ASN A 206 6.67 -11.30 -10.33
CA ASN A 206 6.46 -12.02 -11.60
C ASN A 206 7.43 -13.20 -11.84
N SER A 207 8.47 -13.38 -11.03
CA SER A 207 9.57 -14.33 -11.30
C SER A 207 9.28 -15.81 -11.01
N TRP A 208 8.10 -16.16 -10.48
CA TRP A 208 7.71 -17.55 -10.17
C TRP A 208 6.79 -18.20 -11.21
N GLY A 209 6.29 -17.42 -12.17
CA GLY A 209 5.40 -17.89 -13.23
C GLY A 209 6.13 -18.19 -14.53
N GLY A 210 7.13 -19.07 -14.51
CA GLY A 210 7.85 -19.43 -15.73
C GLY A 210 8.57 -20.77 -15.63
N THR A 211 8.04 -21.77 -16.31
CA THR A 211 8.83 -22.92 -16.79
C THR A 211 10.16 -22.40 -17.32
N ARG A 212 11.28 -22.78 -16.68
CA ARG A 212 12.63 -22.62 -17.23
C ARG A 212 12.75 -23.51 -18.47
N SER A 213 12.20 -23.07 -19.58
CA SER A 213 12.47 -23.66 -20.89
C SER A 213 13.71 -22.98 -21.46
N GLY A 214 14.84 -23.66 -21.31
CA GLY A 214 16.03 -23.48 -22.16
C GLY A 214 17.16 -22.60 -21.62
N GLY A 215 18.28 -23.24 -21.26
CA GLY A 215 19.61 -22.63 -21.43
C GLY A 215 20.57 -22.65 -20.23
N GLY A 216 21.22 -23.80 -19.99
CA GLY A 216 22.66 -23.85 -19.68
C GLY A 216 23.16 -23.54 -18.26
N GLY A 217 23.46 -24.62 -17.51
CA GLY A 217 24.75 -24.79 -16.80
C GLY A 217 25.01 -24.03 -15.50
N GLY A 218 24.95 -24.74 -14.37
CA GLY A 218 25.60 -24.32 -13.12
C GLY A 218 24.85 -24.79 -11.87
N GLY A 219 25.40 -25.79 -11.18
CA GLY A 219 24.77 -26.42 -10.02
C GLY A 219 24.65 -25.54 -8.77
N GLY A 220 23.55 -25.76 -8.05
CA GLY A 220 23.24 -25.25 -6.72
C GLY A 220 21.78 -25.59 -6.43
N GLY A 221 21.49 -26.30 -5.33
CA GLY A 221 20.14 -26.73 -4.97
C GLY A 221 19.17 -25.56 -4.97
N GLY A 222 18.22 -25.56 -5.91
CA GLY A 222 17.28 -24.45 -6.10
C GLY A 222 16.21 -24.52 -5.03
N THR A 223 16.40 -23.80 -3.92
CA THR A 223 15.29 -23.43 -3.05
C THR A 223 14.27 -22.65 -3.88
N ALA A 224 13.00 -22.94 -3.65
CA ALA A 224 11.90 -22.18 -4.21
C ALA A 224 12.09 -20.68 -3.90
N SER A 225 12.38 -19.84 -4.90
CA SER A 225 12.55 -18.41 -4.71
C SER A 225 11.22 -17.74 -4.38
N VAL A 226 10.93 -17.56 -3.09
CA VAL A 226 9.78 -16.78 -2.61
C VAL A 226 10.04 -15.26 -2.71
N PRO A 227 9.00 -14.41 -2.90
CA PRO A 227 9.15 -12.96 -2.95
C PRO A 227 9.82 -12.43 -1.69
N SER A 228 10.70 -11.45 -1.83
CA SER A 228 11.43 -10.90 -0.69
C SER A 228 10.51 -10.11 0.25
N VAL A 229 10.63 -10.34 1.56
CA VAL A 229 10.09 -9.46 2.59
C VAL A 229 10.91 -8.17 2.63
N LYS A 230 10.31 -7.04 2.22
CA LYS A 230 11.00 -5.74 2.16
C LYS A 230 10.89 -4.95 3.47
N CYS A 231 9.67 -4.75 3.96
CA CYS A 231 9.41 -4.02 5.20
C CYS A 231 8.15 -4.53 5.91
N LEU A 232 8.19 -4.60 7.23
CA LEU A 232 7.09 -5.07 8.07
C LEU A 232 5.96 -4.05 8.14
N HIS A 233 6.23 -2.74 8.00
CA HIS A 233 5.19 -1.70 8.07
C HIS A 233 4.10 -1.89 7.03
N SER A 234 4.49 -2.08 5.76
CA SER A 234 3.53 -2.25 4.66
C SER A 234 2.77 -3.57 4.78
N HIS A 235 3.44 -4.66 5.18
CA HIS A 235 2.77 -5.93 5.38
C HIS A 235 1.78 -5.89 6.55
N TYR A 236 2.15 -5.25 7.66
CA TYR A 236 1.27 -5.07 8.79
C TYR A 236 0.09 -4.16 8.47
N ALA A 237 0.31 -3.03 7.78
CA ALA A 237 -0.76 -2.14 7.34
C ALA A 237 -1.77 -2.86 6.43
N HIS A 238 -1.27 -3.67 5.48
CA HIS A 238 -2.13 -4.50 4.63
C HIS A 238 -2.92 -5.52 5.45
N TYR A 239 -2.26 -6.31 6.31
CA TYR A 239 -2.94 -7.30 7.15
C TYR A 239 -4.02 -6.69 8.05
N ARG A 240 -3.73 -5.55 8.69
CA ARG A 240 -4.72 -4.86 9.54
C ARG A 240 -5.93 -4.38 8.75
N SER A 241 -5.72 -3.96 7.50
CA SER A 241 -6.80 -3.55 6.62
C SER A 241 -7.64 -4.75 6.15
N GLN A 242 -7.02 -5.91 5.92
CA GLN A 242 -7.73 -7.16 5.63
C GLN A 242 -8.61 -7.57 6.81
N LEU A 243 -8.07 -7.57 8.04
CA LEU A 243 -8.84 -7.88 9.25
C LEU A 243 -10.03 -6.94 9.44
N SER A 244 -9.84 -5.63 9.25
CA SER A 244 -10.93 -4.67 9.37
C SER A 244 -12.05 -4.89 8.36
N ARG A 245 -11.74 -5.39 7.15
CA ARG A 245 -12.75 -5.76 6.14
C ARG A 245 -13.52 -7.02 6.54
N CYS A 246 -12.82 -8.08 6.94
CA CYS A 246 -13.46 -9.33 7.37
C CYS A 246 -14.36 -9.13 8.60
N ASN A 247 -13.97 -8.26 9.54
CA ASN A 247 -14.78 -7.96 10.71
C ASN A 247 -16.00 -7.06 10.40
N ALA A 248 -15.95 -6.27 9.33
CA ALA A 248 -17.06 -5.39 8.96
C ALA A 248 -18.29 -6.15 8.43
N GLY A 249 -18.24 -7.48 8.35
CA GLY A 249 -19.38 -8.33 7.97
C GLY A 249 -19.88 -7.99 6.57
N ASP A 250 -18.98 -7.66 5.64
CA ASP A 250 -19.35 -7.50 4.24
C ASP A 250 -19.74 -8.90 3.73
N ASP A 251 -21.04 -9.23 3.83
CA ASP A 251 -21.71 -10.50 3.47
C ASP A 251 -21.63 -10.79 1.96
N ASN A 252 -20.48 -10.52 1.33
CA ASN A 252 -20.19 -10.98 -0.01
C ASN A 252 -19.65 -12.40 0.10
N ASP A 253 -20.37 -13.36 -0.52
CA ASP A 253 -19.98 -14.78 -0.65
C ASP A 253 -18.57 -15.00 -1.26
N ASP A 254 -17.91 -13.93 -1.73
CA ASP A 254 -16.52 -13.93 -2.23
C ASP A 254 -15.45 -13.91 -1.11
N ASP A 255 -15.83 -13.70 0.17
CA ASP A 255 -14.88 -13.53 1.30
C ASP A 255 -14.29 -14.86 1.82
N GLU A 256 -14.81 -16.02 1.38
CA GLU A 256 -14.36 -17.35 1.83
C GLU A 256 -12.93 -17.72 1.41
N ASN A 257 -12.27 -16.90 0.58
CA ASN A 257 -10.94 -17.21 0.04
C ASN A 257 -9.91 -16.06 0.12
N VAL A 258 -10.11 -15.08 1.01
CA VAL A 258 -9.14 -13.99 1.19
C VAL A 258 -7.82 -14.55 1.74
N VAL A 259 -6.78 -14.51 0.91
CA VAL A 259 -5.42 -14.88 1.32
C VAL A 259 -4.84 -13.76 2.18
N LEU A 260 -4.92 -13.95 3.50
CA LEU A 260 -4.35 -13.00 4.47
C LEU A 260 -2.83 -12.89 4.32
N ASN A 261 -2.35 -11.67 4.51
CA ASN A 261 -0.92 -11.37 4.50
C ASN A 261 -0.23 -11.98 5.73
N MET A 262 0.39 -13.14 5.53
CA MET A 262 1.01 -13.92 6.60
C MET A 262 2.16 -13.21 7.32
N VAL A 263 2.96 -12.42 6.62
CA VAL A 263 4.03 -11.64 7.25
C VAL A 263 3.42 -10.56 8.14
N GLY A 264 2.37 -9.88 7.66
CA GLY A 264 1.62 -8.94 8.49
C GLY A 264 0.97 -9.61 9.71
N LYS A 265 0.46 -10.83 9.56
CA LYS A 265 -0.05 -11.65 10.67
C LYS A 265 1.05 -11.96 11.70
N TRP A 266 2.21 -12.45 11.27
CA TRP A 266 3.32 -12.72 12.21
C TRP A 266 3.82 -11.44 12.88
N THR A 267 3.86 -10.32 12.16
CA THR A 267 4.15 -9.02 12.77
C THR A 267 3.11 -8.66 13.83
N HIS A 268 1.82 -8.91 13.58
CA HIS A 268 0.76 -8.67 14.56
C HIS A 268 0.94 -9.49 15.83
N GLU A 269 1.19 -10.79 15.68
CA GLU A 269 1.43 -11.71 16.80
C GLU A 269 2.63 -11.25 17.65
N LEU A 270 3.74 -10.86 17.02
CA LEU A 270 4.90 -10.32 17.74
C LEU A 270 4.63 -8.99 18.43
N LEU A 271 3.84 -8.11 17.82
CA LEU A 271 3.46 -6.85 18.45
C LEU A 271 2.61 -7.08 19.70
N LEU A 272 1.69 -8.06 19.68
CA LEU A 272 0.90 -8.44 20.86
C LEU A 272 1.79 -9.01 21.98
N GLU A 273 2.82 -9.77 21.62
CA GLU A 273 3.75 -10.37 22.59
C GLU A 273 4.71 -9.33 23.19
N CYS A 274 5.31 -8.49 22.34
CA CYS A 274 6.41 -7.59 22.73
C CYS A 274 5.94 -6.18 23.14
N PHE A 275 4.77 -5.74 22.67
CA PHE A 275 4.24 -4.39 22.84
C PHE A 275 2.70 -4.38 23.04
N PRO A 276 2.17 -5.17 24.00
CA PRO A 276 0.72 -5.32 24.18
C PRO A 276 -0.01 -3.99 24.38
N GLU A 277 0.62 -3.02 25.06
CA GLU A 277 0.08 -1.70 25.33
C GLU A 277 -0.16 -0.83 24.09
N ILE A 278 0.44 -1.20 22.95
CA ILE A 278 0.31 -0.45 21.69
C ILE A 278 -0.90 -0.95 20.88
N LEU A 279 -1.39 -2.16 21.13
CA LEU A 279 -2.51 -2.72 20.35
C LEU A 279 -3.84 -2.76 21.10
N LEU A 280 -3.84 -2.35 22.37
CA LEU A 280 -5.03 -2.11 23.19
C LEU A 280 -5.63 -0.72 22.95
#